data_AF-A0A1X4J1H7-F1
#
_entry.id   AF-A0A1X4J1H7-F1
#
_cell.length_a   1.000
_cell.length_b   1.000
_cell.length_c   1.000
_cell.angle_alpha   90.00
_cell.angle_beta   90.00
_cell.angle_gamma   90.00
#
_symmetry.space_group_name_H-M   'P 1'
#
loop_
_entity.id
_entity.type
_entity.pdbx_description
1 polymer ?
#
loop_
_entity_poly.entity_id
_entity_poly.type
_entity_poly.pdbx_seq_one_letter_code
_entity_poly.pdbx_strand_id
1 'polypeptide(L)'
;MTDAAPQDPAQPQVYAVVYQYGKVASTSTVALLNQLDGVEAVQCHFLGRVALEKILQQVLSPDLSDYFHFHQRGQFVQNMDITHRVNRIRAGKIPGERLLVISCARDPMTWFQSAVTQDITGYLPSFRDIAPDAPDDDALLRATGPGMLGAFADVLTTLGGVDRAVAALALPGFHTDLAKGVWFHPALRDLFLLLTRPFNWFELHYEKALDHTLAAYTETDGFLRRDDGEATFAILKYEDLEPQLGRLIDSLGLGPLPPLPRENTSGAKPHAATLSEIFQGPEADRLRTLFAGSRYSQSFGYGPRTAAATPPGH
;
A
#
# COMPACT_ATOMS: atom_id res chain seq x y z
N MET A 1 -13.41 14.85 -52.62
CA MET A 1 -12.45 14.45 -51.57
C MET A 1 -13.11 14.75 -50.25
N THR A 2 -13.75 13.74 -49.66
CA THR A 2 -14.35 13.83 -48.32
C THR A 2 -13.23 13.64 -47.32
N ASP A 3 -12.84 14.73 -46.66
CA ASP A 3 -11.98 14.67 -45.48
C ASP A 3 -12.69 13.83 -44.43
N ALA A 4 -12.19 12.61 -44.23
CA ALA A 4 -12.56 11.82 -43.07
C ALA A 4 -12.06 12.58 -41.85
N ALA A 5 -12.99 13.02 -41.00
CA ALA A 5 -12.65 13.54 -39.69
C ALA A 5 -11.67 12.58 -39.00
N PRO A 6 -10.63 13.08 -38.31
CA PRO A 6 -9.74 12.21 -37.56
C PRO A 6 -10.60 11.35 -36.63
N GLN A 7 -10.55 10.03 -36.84
CA GLN A 7 -11.17 9.11 -35.91
C GLN A 7 -10.48 9.37 -34.57
N ASP A 8 -11.24 9.93 -33.63
CA ASP A 8 -10.84 9.99 -32.23
C ASP A 8 -10.34 8.58 -31.88
N PRO A 9 -9.12 8.43 -31.32
CA PRO A 9 -8.67 7.12 -30.88
C PRO A 9 -9.79 6.54 -30.03
N ALA A 10 -10.24 5.33 -30.38
CA ALA A 10 -11.36 4.70 -29.70
C ALA A 10 -11.12 4.79 -28.19
N GLN A 11 -12.00 5.49 -27.47
CA GLN A 11 -11.85 5.67 -26.03
C GLN A 11 -11.74 4.28 -25.38
N PRO A 12 -10.87 4.13 -24.37
CA PRO A 12 -10.77 2.85 -23.67
C PRO A 12 -12.15 2.48 -23.12
N GLN A 13 -12.48 1.20 -23.24
CA GLN A 13 -13.73 0.65 -22.69
C GLN A 13 -13.62 0.41 -21.19
N VAL A 14 -12.39 0.27 -20.68
CA VAL A 14 -12.11 0.13 -19.24
C VAL A 14 -11.00 1.07 -18.83
N TYR A 15 -11.28 1.92 -17.85
CA TYR A 15 -10.29 2.68 -17.12
C TYR A 15 -9.93 1.96 -15.82
N ALA A 16 -8.71 1.41 -15.75
CA ALA A 16 -8.21 0.66 -14.62
C ALA A 16 -7.32 1.53 -13.71
N VAL A 17 -7.69 1.67 -12.44
CA VAL A 17 -6.92 2.38 -11.43
C VAL A 17 -6.31 1.38 -10.46
N VAL A 18 -4.99 1.25 -10.50
CA VAL A 18 -4.21 0.49 -9.52
C VAL A 18 -3.93 1.40 -8.31
N TYR A 19 -4.82 1.34 -7.31
CA TYR A 19 -4.82 2.21 -6.14
C TYR A 19 -4.17 1.52 -4.94
N GLN A 20 -2.92 1.88 -4.63
CA GLN A 20 -2.08 1.08 -3.73
C GLN A 20 -1.14 1.92 -2.86
N TYR A 21 -0.75 1.39 -1.70
CA TYR A 21 0.17 2.02 -0.74
C TYR A 21 1.66 1.80 -1.03
N GLY A 22 1.99 1.36 -2.25
CA GLY A 22 3.36 1.05 -2.68
C GLY A 22 3.82 -0.35 -2.27
N LYS A 23 4.89 -0.84 -2.92
CA LYS A 23 5.50 -2.16 -2.69
C LYS A 23 4.55 -3.35 -2.86
N VAL A 24 3.66 -3.24 -3.83
CA VAL A 24 2.69 -4.28 -4.18
C VAL A 24 2.58 -4.48 -5.70
N ALA A 25 3.71 -4.35 -6.39
CA ALA A 25 3.84 -4.53 -7.85
C ALA A 25 2.93 -3.64 -8.71
N SER A 26 2.52 -2.46 -8.22
CA SER A 26 1.68 -1.50 -8.95
C SER A 26 2.14 -1.22 -10.38
N THR A 27 3.44 -0.96 -10.57
CA THR A 27 4.01 -0.65 -11.89
C THR A 27 3.89 -1.83 -12.84
N SER A 28 4.20 -3.06 -12.39
CA SER A 28 4.05 -4.27 -13.20
C SER A 28 2.58 -4.55 -13.53
N THR A 29 1.67 -4.36 -12.57
CA THR A 29 0.23 -4.51 -12.80
C THR A 29 -0.28 -3.52 -13.84
N VAL A 30 0.10 -2.24 -13.75
CA VAL A 30 -0.27 -1.22 -14.74
C VAL A 30 0.28 -1.53 -16.12
N ALA A 31 1.56 -1.88 -16.21
CA ALA A 31 2.20 -2.24 -17.48
C ALA A 31 1.55 -3.47 -18.12
N LEU A 32 1.11 -4.42 -17.31
CA LEU A 32 0.39 -5.61 -17.76
C LEU A 32 -1.02 -5.28 -18.27
N LEU A 33 -1.79 -4.49 -17.52
CA LEU A 33 -3.16 -4.11 -17.92
C LEU A 33 -3.19 -3.27 -19.19
N ASN A 34 -2.21 -2.40 -19.39
CA ASN A 34 -2.06 -1.59 -20.61
C ASN A 34 -1.72 -2.41 -21.87
N GLN A 35 -1.49 -3.72 -21.75
CA GLN A 35 -1.33 -4.61 -22.91
C GLN A 35 -2.67 -5.19 -23.40
N LEU A 36 -3.77 -4.98 -22.66
CA LEU A 36 -5.10 -5.44 -23.05
C LEU A 36 -5.77 -4.42 -23.97
N ASP A 37 -6.40 -4.92 -25.04
CA ASP A 37 -7.16 -4.08 -25.97
C ASP A 37 -8.33 -3.40 -25.24
N GLY A 38 -8.45 -2.08 -25.42
CA GLY A 38 -9.53 -1.28 -24.83
C GLY A 38 -9.37 -1.02 -23.32
N VAL A 39 -8.21 -1.28 -22.72
CA VAL A 39 -7.91 -0.97 -21.31
C VAL A 39 -6.89 0.17 -21.23
N GLU A 40 -7.18 1.18 -20.42
CA GLU A 40 -6.20 2.17 -19.99
C GLU A 40 -5.99 2.03 -18.49
N ALA A 41 -4.76 1.72 -18.07
CA ALA A 41 -4.39 1.51 -16.68
C ALA A 41 -3.46 2.60 -16.15
N VAL A 42 -3.74 3.06 -14.93
CA VAL A 42 -2.96 4.08 -14.22
C VAL A 42 -2.65 3.64 -12.79
N GLN A 43 -1.53 4.12 -12.26
CA GLN A 43 -1.18 3.96 -10.86
C GLN A 43 -1.67 5.18 -10.07
N CYS A 44 -2.28 4.94 -8.92
CA CYS A 44 -2.74 5.98 -8.00
C CYS A 44 -2.23 5.73 -6.58
N HIS A 45 -1.74 6.77 -5.91
CA HIS A 45 -1.19 6.69 -4.54
C HIS A 45 -2.09 7.34 -3.50
N PHE A 46 -2.93 8.28 -3.93
CA PHE A 46 -3.96 8.92 -3.13
C PHE A 46 -5.11 9.29 -4.05
N LEU A 47 -6.32 8.92 -3.66
CA LEU A 47 -7.52 9.11 -4.46
C LEU A 47 -8.55 9.91 -3.68
N GLY A 48 -9.30 10.76 -4.39
CA GLY A 48 -10.40 11.50 -3.79
C GLY A 48 -9.98 12.82 -3.14
N ARG A 49 -11.00 13.66 -2.90
CA ARG A 49 -10.84 15.05 -2.47
C ARG A 49 -10.05 15.19 -1.16
N VAL A 50 -10.42 14.42 -0.14
CA VAL A 50 -9.81 14.51 1.20
C VAL A 50 -8.30 14.20 1.15
N ALA A 51 -7.92 13.19 0.37
CA ALA A 51 -6.51 12.83 0.23
C ALA A 51 -5.73 13.90 -0.55
N LEU A 52 -6.33 14.43 -1.62
CA LEU A 52 -5.74 15.54 -2.38
C LEU A 52 -5.53 16.79 -1.52
N GLU A 53 -6.52 17.19 -0.72
CA GLU A 53 -6.39 18.34 0.20
C GLU A 53 -5.23 18.15 1.19
N LYS A 54 -5.05 16.93 1.74
CA LYS A 54 -3.94 16.62 2.63
C LYS A 54 -2.58 16.69 1.94
N ILE A 55 -2.45 16.14 0.73
CA ILE A 55 -1.19 16.19 -0.02
C ILE A 55 -0.86 17.62 -0.43
N LEU A 56 -1.86 18.43 -0.82
CA LEU A 56 -1.66 19.83 -1.15
C LEU A 56 -1.04 20.59 0.04
N GLN A 57 -1.52 20.36 1.26
CA GLN A 57 -0.94 20.96 2.47
C GLN A 57 0.53 20.52 2.68
N GLN A 58 0.86 19.25 2.42
CA GLN A 58 2.22 18.74 2.55
C GLN A 58 3.17 19.32 1.50
N VAL A 59 2.75 19.37 0.23
CA VAL A 59 3.56 19.90 -0.87
C VAL A 59 3.86 21.39 -0.70
N LEU A 60 2.95 22.13 -0.08
CA LEU A 60 3.11 23.56 0.25
C LEU A 60 3.87 23.81 1.56
N SER A 61 4.24 22.76 2.31
CA SER A 61 4.97 22.91 3.57
C SER A 61 6.40 23.39 3.29
N PRO A 62 6.87 24.47 3.96
CA PRO A 62 8.25 24.94 3.81
C PRO A 62 9.29 23.97 4.41
N ASP A 63 8.86 23.04 5.27
CA ASP A 63 9.73 22.08 5.93
C ASP A 63 9.98 20.80 5.09
N LEU A 64 9.31 20.67 3.94
CA LEU A 64 9.47 19.52 3.05
C LEU A 64 10.76 19.66 2.24
N SER A 65 11.60 18.62 2.19
CA SER A 65 12.82 18.66 1.39
C SER A 65 12.53 18.76 -0.11
N ASP A 66 13.42 19.38 -0.88
CA ASP A 66 13.28 19.54 -2.34
C ASP A 66 13.00 18.21 -3.05
N TYR A 67 13.72 17.15 -2.66
CA TYR A 67 13.54 15.80 -3.19
C TYR A 67 12.08 15.33 -3.03
N PHE A 68 11.51 15.45 -1.84
CA PHE A 68 10.13 15.04 -1.58
C PHE A 68 9.11 16.01 -2.20
N HIS A 69 9.42 17.31 -2.27
CA HIS A 69 8.57 18.30 -2.94
C HIS A 69 8.37 17.97 -4.42
N PHE A 70 9.46 17.76 -5.18
CA PHE A 70 9.37 17.43 -6.61
C PHE A 70 8.61 16.11 -6.83
N HIS A 71 8.87 15.10 -6.01
CA HIS A 71 8.22 13.80 -6.12
C HIS A 71 6.72 13.89 -5.84
N GLN A 72 6.32 14.53 -4.74
CA GLN A 72 4.91 14.65 -4.35
C GLN A 72 4.12 15.56 -5.30
N ARG A 73 4.74 16.63 -5.82
CA ARG A 73 4.10 17.51 -6.82
C ARG A 73 3.72 16.76 -8.09
N GLY A 74 4.62 15.92 -8.61
CA GLY A 74 4.34 15.10 -9.79
C GLY A 74 3.17 14.15 -9.56
N GLN A 75 3.15 13.47 -8.40
CA GLN A 75 2.05 12.59 -8.01
C GLN A 75 0.73 13.34 -7.81
N PHE A 76 0.78 14.58 -7.33
CA PHE A 76 -0.42 15.39 -7.07
C PHE A 76 -1.21 15.69 -8.34
N VAL A 77 -0.53 16.17 -9.38
CA VAL A 77 -1.17 16.48 -10.67
C VAL A 77 -1.81 15.22 -11.26
N GLN A 78 -1.04 14.13 -11.33
CA GLN A 78 -1.55 12.86 -11.88
C GLN A 78 -2.76 12.34 -11.10
N ASN A 79 -2.70 12.31 -9.77
CA ASN A 79 -3.80 11.79 -8.95
C ASN A 79 -5.04 12.70 -8.97
N MET A 80 -4.89 13.99 -9.22
CA MET A 80 -6.01 14.91 -9.46
C MET A 80 -6.78 14.53 -10.73
N ASP A 81 -6.06 14.28 -11.83
CA ASP A 81 -6.66 13.89 -13.11
C ASP A 81 -7.37 12.52 -13.00
N ILE A 82 -6.71 11.56 -12.34
CA ILE A 82 -7.30 10.24 -12.04
C ILE A 82 -8.59 10.40 -11.23
N THR A 83 -8.54 11.19 -10.15
CA THR A 83 -9.72 11.43 -9.29
C THR A 83 -10.86 12.05 -10.10
N HIS A 84 -10.57 13.00 -10.97
CA HIS A 84 -11.57 13.64 -11.82
C HIS A 84 -12.23 12.63 -12.78
N ARG A 85 -11.44 11.81 -13.48
CA ARG A 85 -11.97 10.80 -14.41
C ARG A 85 -12.78 9.73 -13.71
N VAL A 86 -12.31 9.19 -12.59
CA VAL A 86 -13.07 8.25 -11.75
C VAL A 86 -14.44 8.81 -11.39
N ASN A 87 -14.52 10.05 -10.95
CA ASN A 87 -15.78 10.69 -10.60
C ASN A 87 -16.70 10.91 -11.81
N ARG A 88 -16.13 11.23 -12.98
CA ARG A 88 -16.90 11.36 -14.22
C ARG A 88 -17.48 10.03 -14.69
N ILE A 89 -16.72 8.93 -14.63
CA ILE A 89 -17.20 7.58 -14.97
C ILE A 89 -18.33 7.19 -14.02
N ARG A 90 -18.11 7.28 -12.70
CA ARG A 90 -19.13 6.97 -11.68
C ARG A 90 -20.41 7.81 -11.81
N ALA A 91 -20.30 9.04 -12.32
CA ALA A 91 -21.44 9.92 -12.57
C ALA A 91 -22.10 9.72 -13.96
N GLY A 92 -21.67 8.71 -14.74
CA GLY A 92 -22.19 8.43 -16.09
C GLY A 92 -21.89 9.54 -17.10
N LYS A 93 -20.83 10.33 -16.87
CA LYS A 93 -20.44 11.46 -17.74
C LYS A 93 -19.43 11.07 -18.83
N ILE A 94 -19.07 9.79 -18.90
CA ILE A 94 -18.27 9.20 -19.98
C ILE A 94 -18.97 7.91 -20.42
N PRO A 95 -19.91 8.00 -21.38
CA PRO A 95 -20.71 6.84 -21.81
C PRO A 95 -19.82 5.74 -22.43
N GLY A 96 -20.08 4.48 -22.07
CA GLY A 96 -19.36 3.32 -22.62
C GLY A 96 -18.02 3.01 -21.95
N GLU A 97 -17.56 3.86 -21.02
CA GLU A 97 -16.36 3.60 -20.24
C GLU A 97 -16.71 2.98 -18.89
N ARG A 98 -16.08 1.84 -18.58
CA ARG A 98 -16.20 1.13 -17.29
C ARG A 98 -15.03 1.47 -16.39
N LEU A 99 -15.26 1.43 -15.08
CA LEU A 99 -14.21 1.63 -14.08
C LEU A 99 -13.78 0.30 -13.49
N LEU A 100 -12.47 0.07 -13.41
CA LEU A 100 -11.88 -1.01 -12.62
C LEU A 100 -10.94 -0.40 -11.58
N VAL A 101 -11.14 -0.65 -10.29
CA VAL A 101 -10.19 -0.22 -9.25
C VAL A 101 -9.59 -1.43 -8.57
N ILE A 102 -8.27 -1.56 -8.65
CA ILE A 102 -7.53 -2.69 -8.06
C ILE A 102 -6.66 -2.14 -6.92
N SER A 103 -6.90 -2.63 -5.71
CA SER A 103 -5.97 -2.50 -4.58
C SER A 103 -5.34 -3.86 -4.28
N CYS A 104 -4.28 -3.85 -3.48
CA CYS A 104 -3.57 -5.07 -3.13
C CYS A 104 -3.24 -5.08 -1.64
N ALA A 105 -3.62 -6.15 -0.96
CA ALA A 105 -3.15 -6.47 0.38
C ALA A 105 -1.86 -7.28 0.28
N ARG A 106 -0.96 -7.11 1.23
CA ARG A 106 0.31 -7.85 1.35
C ARG A 106 0.53 -8.25 2.79
N ASP A 107 1.24 -9.35 3.02
CA ASP A 107 1.70 -9.69 4.37
C ASP A 107 2.46 -8.48 4.96
N PRO A 108 2.02 -7.94 6.12
CA PRO A 108 2.52 -6.66 6.59
C PRO A 108 3.99 -6.71 6.98
N MET A 109 4.50 -7.85 7.46
CA MET A 109 5.91 -7.99 7.81
C MET A 109 6.79 -8.01 6.56
N THR A 110 6.40 -8.81 5.56
CA THR A 110 7.07 -8.90 4.26
C THR A 110 7.02 -7.57 3.52
N TRP A 111 5.90 -6.84 3.63
CA TRP A 111 5.80 -5.47 3.13
C TRP A 111 6.76 -4.53 3.84
N PHE A 112 6.80 -4.55 5.19
CA PHE A 112 7.65 -3.66 5.97
C PHE A 112 9.13 -3.90 5.69
N GLN A 113 9.56 -5.17 5.65
CA GLN A 113 10.90 -5.54 5.21
C GLN A 113 11.21 -4.97 3.83
N SER A 114 10.29 -5.13 2.87
CA SER A 114 10.47 -4.65 1.51
C SER A 114 10.59 -3.12 1.42
N ALA A 115 9.88 -2.39 2.28
CA ALA A 115 9.96 -0.94 2.38
C ALA A 115 11.29 -0.50 3.00
N VAL A 116 11.68 -1.08 4.14
CA VAL A 116 12.97 -0.82 4.80
C VAL A 116 14.13 -1.11 3.85
N THR A 117 14.17 -2.26 3.19
CA THR A 117 15.24 -2.62 2.24
C THR A 117 15.34 -1.66 1.05
N GLN A 118 14.25 -1.02 0.63
CA GLN A 118 14.35 -0.02 -0.43
C GLN A 118 15.01 1.26 0.06
N ASP A 119 14.61 1.74 1.23
CA ASP A 119 14.93 3.10 1.69
C ASP A 119 16.05 3.10 2.75
N ILE A 120 16.66 1.95 3.04
CA ILE A 120 17.60 1.78 4.16
C ILE A 120 18.76 2.76 4.12
N THR A 121 19.28 3.06 2.92
CA THR A 121 20.38 4.02 2.74
C THR A 121 20.04 5.41 3.30
N GLY A 122 18.78 5.82 3.24
CA GLY A 122 18.31 7.08 3.82
C GLY A 122 18.30 7.10 5.35
N TYR A 123 18.29 5.92 5.99
CA TYR A 123 18.25 5.77 7.45
C TYR A 123 19.61 5.45 8.07
N LEU A 124 20.62 5.06 7.27
CA LEU A 124 21.97 4.71 7.75
C LEU A 124 22.61 5.78 8.66
N PRO A 125 22.56 7.10 8.34
CA PRO A 125 23.14 8.12 9.22
C PRO A 125 22.54 8.08 10.64
N SER A 126 21.23 7.88 10.74
CA SER A 126 20.53 7.81 12.02
C SER A 126 20.83 6.55 12.82
N PHE A 127 21.07 5.43 12.14
CA PHE A 127 21.56 4.24 12.82
C PHE A 127 22.99 4.46 13.34
N ARG A 128 23.84 5.17 12.57
CA ARG A 128 25.22 5.49 12.98
C ARG A 128 25.27 6.33 14.25
N ASP A 129 24.30 7.22 14.47
CA ASP A 129 24.17 7.98 15.72
C ASP A 129 23.90 7.07 16.95
N ILE A 130 23.30 5.90 16.74
CA ILE A 130 22.97 4.93 17.79
C ILE A 130 24.16 3.99 18.07
N ALA A 131 24.88 3.59 17.02
CA ALA A 131 26.03 2.68 17.11
C ALA A 131 27.22 3.25 16.31
N PRO A 132 27.90 4.29 16.85
CA PRO A 132 28.95 5.02 16.14
C PRO A 132 30.18 4.16 15.83
N ASP A 133 30.44 3.14 16.65
CA ASP A 133 31.62 2.28 16.55
C ASP A 133 31.47 1.13 15.55
N ALA A 134 30.32 1.01 14.87
CA ALA A 134 30.14 -0.04 13.87
C ALA A 134 31.08 0.16 12.66
N PRO A 135 31.81 -0.89 12.22
CA PRO A 135 32.88 -0.76 11.22
C PRO A 135 32.38 -0.52 9.79
N ASP A 136 31.18 -0.98 9.46
CA ASP A 136 30.53 -0.81 8.17
C ASP A 136 29.01 -0.69 8.33
N ASP A 137 28.26 -0.58 7.23
CA ASP A 137 26.80 -0.47 7.23
C ASP A 137 26.10 -1.78 7.61
N ASP A 138 26.62 -2.94 7.22
CA ASP A 138 26.00 -4.22 7.57
C ASP A 138 26.15 -4.55 9.06
N ALA A 139 27.33 -4.32 9.63
CA ALA A 139 27.59 -4.43 11.06
C ALA A 139 26.74 -3.44 11.86
N LEU A 140 26.55 -2.22 11.33
CA LEU A 140 25.67 -1.23 11.93
C LEU A 140 24.22 -1.72 11.98
N LEU A 141 23.71 -2.23 10.87
CA LEU A 141 22.34 -2.75 10.78
C LEU A 141 22.15 -3.94 11.70
N ARG A 142 23.12 -4.85 11.80
CA ARG A 142 23.07 -5.99 12.74
C ARG A 142 23.04 -5.55 14.19
N ALA A 143 23.79 -4.50 14.54
CA ALA A 143 23.83 -3.98 15.90
C ALA A 143 22.53 -3.25 16.30
N THR A 144 21.90 -2.54 15.36
CA THR A 144 20.76 -1.64 15.66
C THR A 144 19.39 -2.22 15.29
N GLY A 145 19.31 -3.04 14.25
CA GLY A 145 18.08 -3.57 13.68
C GLY A 145 17.22 -4.37 14.66
N PRO A 146 17.76 -5.36 15.39
CA PRO A 146 16.99 -6.10 16.39
C PRO A 146 16.39 -5.19 17.48
N GLY A 147 17.18 -4.25 18.00
CA GLY A 147 16.73 -3.29 19.01
C GLY A 147 15.61 -2.39 18.50
N MET A 148 15.69 -1.94 17.24
CA MET A 148 14.61 -1.20 16.58
C MET A 148 13.32 -2.02 16.51
N LEU A 149 13.37 -3.27 16.02
CA LEU A 149 12.18 -4.12 15.91
C LEU A 149 11.57 -4.43 17.28
N GLY A 150 12.41 -4.69 18.28
CA GLY A 150 11.98 -4.90 19.67
C GLY A 150 11.27 -3.67 20.24
N ALA A 151 11.84 -2.48 20.05
CA ALA A 151 11.22 -1.23 20.48
C ALA A 151 9.87 -0.97 19.80
N PHE A 152 9.74 -1.29 18.50
CA PHE A 152 8.44 -1.21 17.81
C PHE A 152 7.42 -2.18 18.40
N ALA A 153 7.82 -3.41 18.71
CA ALA A 153 6.95 -4.37 19.37
C ALA A 153 6.49 -3.86 20.75
N ASP A 154 7.41 -3.31 21.55
CA ASP A 154 7.11 -2.78 22.88
C ASP A 154 6.12 -1.61 22.83
N VAL A 155 6.30 -0.69 21.87
CA VAL A 155 5.36 0.42 21.65
C VAL A 155 3.98 -0.12 21.28
N LEU A 156 3.89 -1.04 20.32
CA LEU A 156 2.61 -1.62 19.91
C LEU A 156 1.93 -2.38 21.07
N THR A 157 2.68 -3.15 21.86
CA THR A 157 2.17 -3.83 23.05
C THR A 157 1.65 -2.84 24.09
N THR A 158 2.41 -1.77 24.36
CA THR A 158 2.02 -0.72 25.32
C THR A 158 0.74 0.00 24.89
N LEU A 159 0.55 0.20 23.59
CA LEU A 159 -0.67 0.80 23.03
C LEU A 159 -1.86 -0.17 22.97
N GLY A 160 -1.68 -1.44 23.34
CA GLY A 160 -2.75 -2.45 23.32
C GLY A 160 -2.95 -3.11 21.95
N GLY A 161 -1.91 -3.14 21.11
CA GLY A 161 -1.88 -3.80 19.81
C GLY A 161 -1.92 -2.84 18.61
N VAL A 162 -1.84 -3.43 17.41
CA VAL A 162 -1.72 -2.69 16.15
C VAL A 162 -2.93 -1.79 15.88
N ASP A 163 -4.15 -2.32 16.03
CA ASP A 163 -5.37 -1.55 15.71
C ASP A 163 -5.55 -0.35 16.65
N ARG A 164 -5.16 -0.50 17.92
CA ARG A 164 -5.17 0.60 18.90
C ARG A 164 -4.09 1.64 18.58
N ALA A 165 -2.90 1.21 18.16
CA ALA A 165 -1.84 2.12 17.72
C ALA A 165 -2.27 2.91 16.47
N VAL A 166 -2.90 2.26 15.48
CA VAL A 166 -3.43 2.92 14.27
C VAL A 166 -4.52 3.92 14.64
N ALA A 167 -5.44 3.56 15.53
CA ALA A 167 -6.46 4.49 16.02
C ALA A 167 -5.83 5.70 16.73
N ALA A 168 -4.75 5.49 17.49
CA ALA A 168 -4.04 6.57 18.17
C ALA A 168 -3.33 7.53 17.20
N LEU A 169 -2.83 7.05 16.06
CA LEU A 169 -2.24 7.90 15.01
C LEU A 169 -3.21 8.95 14.45
N ALA A 170 -4.52 8.71 14.54
CA ALA A 170 -5.53 9.67 14.12
C ALA A 170 -5.81 10.77 15.16
N LEU A 171 -5.31 10.63 16.40
CA LEU A 171 -5.56 11.58 17.48
C LEU A 171 -4.65 12.82 17.37
N PRO A 172 -5.20 14.04 17.57
CA PRO A 172 -4.39 15.25 17.66
C PRO A 172 -3.34 15.11 18.78
N GLY A 173 -2.09 15.47 18.48
CA GLY A 173 -1.00 15.44 19.46
C GLY A 173 -0.30 14.09 19.61
N PHE A 174 -0.83 12.98 19.10
CA PHE A 174 -0.18 11.68 19.23
C PHE A 174 1.23 11.65 18.60
N HIS A 175 1.41 12.29 17.44
CA HIS A 175 2.74 12.42 16.83
C HIS A 175 3.70 13.24 17.72
N THR A 176 3.18 14.24 18.43
CA THR A 176 3.95 15.06 19.37
C THR A 176 4.28 14.26 20.62
N ASP A 177 3.36 13.45 21.14
CA ASP A 177 3.57 12.62 22.31
C ASP A 177 4.50 11.45 22.02
N LEU A 178 4.40 10.87 20.82
CA LEU A 178 5.35 9.88 20.29
C LEU A 178 6.76 10.50 20.17
N ALA A 179 6.86 11.77 19.76
CA ALA A 179 8.12 12.51 19.67
C ALA A 179 8.68 12.95 21.04
N LYS A 180 7.83 13.09 22.06
CA LYS A 180 8.21 13.45 23.45
C LYS A 180 8.52 12.24 24.32
N GLY A 181 7.97 11.07 23.98
CA GLY A 181 8.27 9.83 24.66
C GLY A 181 9.76 9.51 24.54
N VAL A 182 10.27 8.73 25.51
CA VAL A 182 11.66 8.22 25.58
C VAL A 182 12.04 7.34 24.37
N TRP A 183 11.16 7.25 23.38
CA TRP A 183 11.12 6.13 22.48
C TRP A 183 11.94 6.30 21.22
N PHE A 184 12.20 7.47 20.61
CA PHE A 184 12.92 7.45 19.34
C PHE A 184 13.73 8.68 18.90
N HIS A 185 14.93 8.38 18.41
CA HIS A 185 15.62 9.13 17.36
C HIS A 185 14.66 9.39 16.17
N PRO A 186 14.62 10.58 15.54
CA PRO A 186 13.63 10.94 14.51
C PRO A 186 13.41 9.87 13.40
N ALA A 187 14.49 9.27 12.90
CA ALA A 187 14.41 8.19 11.91
C ALA A 187 13.63 6.96 12.36
N LEU A 188 13.76 6.56 13.63
CA LEU A 188 13.06 5.40 14.15
C LEU A 188 11.57 5.69 14.34
N ARG A 189 11.21 6.95 14.63
CA ARG A 189 9.81 7.39 14.58
C ARG A 189 9.26 7.28 13.16
N ASP A 190 9.99 7.72 12.16
CA ASP A 190 9.52 7.68 10.77
C ASP A 190 9.40 6.22 10.26
N LEU A 191 10.32 5.34 10.65
CA LEU A 191 10.21 3.90 10.44
C LEU A 191 9.04 3.28 11.21
N PHE A 192 8.75 3.77 12.42
CA PHE A 192 7.56 3.38 13.18
C PHE A 192 6.29 3.76 12.44
N LEU A 193 6.22 4.98 11.89
CA LEU A 193 5.06 5.39 11.09
C LEU A 193 4.95 4.55 9.81
N LEU A 194 6.08 4.24 9.16
CA LEU A 194 6.13 3.40 7.97
C LEU A 194 5.56 2.00 8.21
N LEU A 195 5.87 1.34 9.34
CA LEU A 195 5.36 -0.01 9.62
C LEU A 195 3.84 -0.05 9.78
N THR A 196 3.20 1.07 10.14
CA THR A 196 1.73 1.13 10.30
C THR A 196 0.96 1.21 8.99
N ARG A 197 1.65 1.44 7.87
CA ARG A 197 1.03 1.75 6.57
C ARG A 197 0.11 0.66 6.02
N PRO A 198 0.43 -0.64 6.06
CA PRO A 198 -0.53 -1.66 5.62
C PRO A 198 -1.84 -1.61 6.40
N PHE A 199 -1.74 -1.44 7.72
CA PHE A 199 -2.87 -1.50 8.65
C PHE A 199 -3.82 -0.32 8.53
N ASN A 200 -3.31 0.86 8.17
CA ASN A 200 -4.12 2.06 8.04
C ASN A 200 -4.58 2.33 6.59
N TRP A 201 -4.04 1.61 5.60
CA TRP A 201 -4.33 1.84 4.20
C TRP A 201 -5.82 1.75 3.88
N PHE A 202 -6.44 0.62 4.25
CA PHE A 202 -7.82 0.40 3.84
C PHE A 202 -8.78 1.36 4.54
N GLU A 203 -8.73 1.44 5.87
CA GLU A 203 -9.63 2.28 6.67
C GLU A 203 -9.42 3.80 6.44
N LEU A 204 -8.16 4.27 6.36
CA LEU A 204 -7.88 5.71 6.29
C LEU A 204 -7.78 6.25 4.86
N HIS A 205 -7.53 5.40 3.86
CA HIS A 205 -7.29 5.84 2.48
C HIS A 205 -8.21 5.19 1.47
N TYR A 206 -8.34 3.86 1.47
CA TYR A 206 -9.12 3.14 0.46
C TYR A 206 -10.62 3.39 0.63
N GLU A 207 -11.16 3.12 1.82
CA GLU A 207 -12.59 3.24 2.11
C GLU A 207 -13.06 4.68 1.97
N LYS A 208 -12.29 5.64 2.49
CA LYS A 208 -12.62 7.08 2.39
C LYS A 208 -12.61 7.62 0.96
N ALA A 209 -11.75 7.08 0.09
CA ALA A 209 -11.67 7.55 -1.29
C ALA A 209 -12.82 7.02 -2.16
N LEU A 210 -13.29 5.81 -1.86
CA LEU A 210 -14.28 5.10 -2.68
C LEU A 210 -15.71 5.19 -2.10
N ASP A 211 -15.83 5.55 -0.83
CA ASP A 211 -17.07 5.58 -0.03
C ASP A 211 -17.67 4.18 0.21
N HIS A 212 -16.80 3.17 0.32
CA HIS A 212 -17.17 1.77 0.56
C HIS A 212 -16.39 1.22 1.74
N THR A 213 -17.00 0.36 2.56
CA THR A 213 -16.28 -0.38 3.62
C THR A 213 -15.87 -1.76 3.12
N LEU A 214 -14.84 -2.36 3.73
CA LEU A 214 -14.41 -3.73 3.42
C LEU A 214 -15.54 -4.75 3.63
N ALA A 215 -16.44 -4.51 4.58
CA ALA A 215 -17.61 -5.36 4.82
C ALA A 215 -18.59 -5.42 3.64
N ALA A 216 -18.48 -4.47 2.70
CA ALA A 216 -19.32 -4.38 1.51
C ALA A 216 -18.75 -5.18 0.31
N TYR A 217 -17.62 -5.87 0.49
CA TYR A 217 -16.99 -6.74 -0.50
C TYR A 217 -17.34 -8.19 -0.24
N THR A 218 -17.43 -8.98 -1.31
CA THR A 218 -17.61 -10.42 -1.27
C THR A 218 -16.32 -11.12 -1.69
N GLU A 219 -15.95 -12.18 -0.98
CA GLU A 219 -14.85 -13.03 -1.43
C GLU A 219 -15.27 -13.81 -2.68
N THR A 220 -14.48 -13.73 -3.73
CA THR A 220 -14.71 -14.39 -5.03
C THR A 220 -13.37 -14.84 -5.57
N ASP A 221 -13.22 -16.14 -5.86
CA ASP A 221 -12.01 -16.71 -6.46
C ASP A 221 -10.69 -16.33 -5.74
N GLY A 222 -10.76 -16.20 -4.41
CA GLY A 222 -9.63 -15.91 -3.52
C GLY A 222 -9.29 -14.42 -3.36
N PHE A 223 -10.05 -13.51 -3.95
CA PHE A 223 -9.90 -12.06 -3.77
C PHE A 223 -11.21 -11.41 -3.31
N LEU A 224 -11.15 -10.19 -2.78
CA LEU A 224 -12.36 -9.43 -2.43
C LEU A 224 -12.82 -8.64 -3.64
N ARG A 225 -14.13 -8.72 -3.95
CA ARG A 225 -14.75 -8.06 -5.09
C ARG A 225 -16.01 -7.31 -4.66
N ARG A 226 -16.25 -6.18 -5.30
CA ARG A 226 -17.51 -5.43 -5.26
C ARG A 226 -17.79 -4.87 -6.65
N ASP A 227 -19.03 -5.00 -7.11
CA ASP A 227 -19.49 -4.39 -8.37
C ASP A 227 -20.59 -3.37 -8.07
N ASP A 228 -20.46 -2.17 -8.62
CA ASP A 228 -21.42 -1.06 -8.51
C ASP A 228 -21.70 -0.50 -9.91
N GLY A 229 -22.66 -1.10 -10.62
CA GLY A 229 -22.99 -0.71 -12.00
C GLY A 229 -21.80 -0.94 -12.94
N GLU A 230 -21.32 0.12 -13.59
CA GLU A 230 -20.17 0.07 -14.51
C GLU A 230 -18.81 0.11 -13.79
N ALA A 231 -18.78 0.02 -12.45
CA ALA A 231 -17.56 0.02 -11.67
C ALA A 231 -17.34 -1.32 -10.95
N THR A 232 -16.15 -1.90 -11.13
CA THR A 232 -15.68 -3.07 -10.37
C THR A 232 -14.53 -2.65 -9.46
N PHE A 233 -14.58 -3.07 -8.20
CA PHE A 233 -13.55 -2.86 -7.20
C PHE A 233 -13.03 -4.23 -6.75
N ALA A 234 -11.71 -4.39 -6.80
CA ALA A 234 -11.06 -5.63 -6.40
C ALA A 234 -9.92 -5.36 -5.41
N ILE A 235 -9.76 -6.24 -4.43
CA ILE A 235 -8.62 -6.26 -3.52
C ILE A 235 -7.97 -7.65 -3.62
N LEU A 236 -6.79 -7.68 -4.22
CA LEU A 236 -6.01 -8.90 -4.45
C LEU A 236 -4.96 -9.09 -3.36
N LYS A 237 -4.53 -10.33 -3.11
CA LYS A 237 -3.35 -10.59 -2.27
C LYS A 237 -2.10 -10.53 -3.12
N TYR A 238 -1.06 -9.87 -2.62
CA TYR A 238 0.21 -9.71 -3.33
C TYR A 238 0.87 -11.06 -3.60
N GLU A 239 0.80 -11.98 -2.63
CA GLU A 239 1.37 -13.31 -2.70
C GLU A 239 0.71 -14.18 -3.78
N ASP A 240 -0.55 -13.89 -4.10
CA ASP A 240 -1.37 -14.57 -5.11
C ASP A 240 -1.71 -13.65 -6.30
N LEU A 241 -0.96 -12.56 -6.49
CA LEU A 241 -1.35 -11.46 -7.38
C LEU A 241 -1.56 -11.92 -8.82
N GLU A 242 -0.61 -12.66 -9.38
CA GLU A 242 -0.66 -13.12 -10.77
C GLU A 242 -1.88 -14.03 -11.05
N PRO A 243 -2.11 -15.12 -10.29
CA PRO A 243 -3.28 -15.96 -10.52
C PRO A 243 -4.61 -15.27 -10.19
N GLN A 244 -4.66 -14.38 -9.19
CA GLN A 244 -5.89 -13.63 -8.88
C GLN A 244 -6.22 -12.56 -9.92
N LEU A 245 -5.21 -11.86 -10.43
CA LEU A 245 -5.38 -10.85 -11.47
C LEU A 245 -5.87 -11.50 -12.77
N GLY A 246 -5.34 -12.67 -13.13
CA GLY A 246 -5.84 -13.47 -14.26
C GLY A 246 -7.34 -13.76 -14.14
N ARG A 247 -7.77 -14.34 -13.00
CA ARG A 247 -9.19 -14.64 -12.75
C ARG A 247 -10.08 -13.40 -12.76
N LEU A 248 -9.63 -12.29 -12.20
CA LEU A 248 -10.35 -11.02 -12.24
C LEU A 248 -10.55 -10.56 -13.69
N ILE A 249 -9.49 -10.55 -14.48
CA ILE A 249 -9.52 -10.10 -15.87
C ILE A 249 -10.39 -11.01 -16.76
N ASP A 250 -10.28 -12.33 -16.58
CA ASP A 250 -11.14 -13.30 -17.25
C ASP A 250 -12.62 -13.06 -16.91
N SER A 251 -12.93 -12.82 -15.64
CA SER A 251 -14.30 -12.54 -15.19
C SER A 251 -14.91 -11.26 -15.76
N LEU A 252 -14.06 -10.31 -16.18
CA LEU A 252 -14.46 -9.04 -16.80
C LEU A 252 -14.54 -9.13 -18.34
N GLY A 253 -14.14 -10.27 -18.90
CA GLY A 253 -14.12 -10.50 -20.34
C GLY A 253 -13.10 -9.64 -21.09
N LEU A 254 -11.98 -9.26 -20.45
CA LEU A 254 -10.96 -8.39 -21.06
C LEU A 254 -9.85 -9.15 -21.80
N GLY A 255 -10.04 -10.46 -21.99
CA GLY A 255 -9.08 -11.32 -22.69
C GLY A 255 -7.96 -11.85 -21.80
N PRO A 256 -7.09 -12.72 -22.34
CA PRO A 256 -6.04 -13.35 -21.55
C PRO A 256 -4.95 -12.34 -21.17
N LEU A 257 -4.55 -12.37 -19.90
CA LEU A 257 -3.38 -11.62 -19.45
C LEU A 257 -2.07 -12.28 -19.90
N PRO A 258 -1.09 -11.51 -20.40
CA PRO A 258 0.28 -11.97 -20.44
C PRO A 258 0.82 -12.30 -19.03
N PRO A 259 1.92 -13.07 -18.93
CA PRO A 259 2.58 -13.32 -17.66
C PRO A 259 3.04 -12.03 -16.98
N LEU A 260 2.96 -11.96 -15.65
CA LEU A 260 3.35 -10.75 -14.92
C LEU A 260 4.88 -10.56 -14.98
N PRO A 261 5.39 -9.42 -15.50
CA PRO A 261 6.82 -9.16 -15.51
C PRO A 261 7.34 -9.05 -14.08
N ARG A 262 8.28 -9.94 -13.71
CA ARG A 262 8.98 -9.89 -12.43
C ARG A 262 10.13 -8.90 -12.49
N GLU A 263 9.82 -7.62 -12.52
CA GLU A 263 10.81 -6.54 -12.41
C GLU A 263 10.94 -6.12 -10.93
N ASN A 264 12.18 -5.92 -10.45
CA ASN A 264 12.54 -5.55 -9.07
C ASN A 264 12.49 -6.68 -8.02
N THR A 265 13.33 -7.70 -8.17
CA THR A 265 13.67 -8.58 -7.03
C THR A 265 14.49 -7.79 -6.01
N SER A 266 13.91 -7.57 -4.82
CA SER A 266 14.56 -6.84 -3.71
C SER A 266 15.88 -7.44 -3.25
N GLY A 267 16.18 -8.70 -3.61
CA GLY A 267 17.41 -9.40 -3.24
C GLY A 267 18.69 -8.81 -3.83
N ALA A 268 18.62 -8.00 -4.89
CA ALA A 268 19.79 -7.35 -5.48
C ALA A 268 20.11 -5.97 -4.88
N LYS A 269 19.31 -5.51 -3.90
CA LYS A 269 19.51 -4.19 -3.27
C LYS A 269 20.60 -4.24 -2.20
N PRO A 270 21.28 -3.10 -1.92
CA PRO A 270 22.24 -3.01 -0.82
C PRO A 270 21.63 -3.51 0.49
N HIS A 271 22.43 -4.26 1.27
CA HIS A 271 22.08 -4.79 2.59
C HIS A 271 20.86 -5.73 2.66
N ALA A 272 20.32 -6.16 1.51
CA ALA A 272 19.11 -6.99 1.48
C ALA A 272 19.25 -8.31 2.27
N ALA A 273 20.43 -8.95 2.19
CA ALA A 273 20.73 -10.17 2.95
C ALA A 273 20.75 -9.92 4.46
N THR A 274 21.49 -8.89 4.90
CA THR A 274 21.57 -8.48 6.31
C THR A 274 20.20 -8.16 6.89
N LEU A 275 19.39 -7.37 6.17
CA LEU A 275 18.02 -7.05 6.59
C LEU A 275 17.13 -8.30 6.62
N SER A 276 17.29 -9.23 5.67
CA SER A 276 16.55 -10.49 5.69
C SER A 276 16.86 -11.32 6.94
N GLU A 277 18.12 -11.39 7.35
CA GLU A 277 18.51 -12.09 8.57
C GLU A 277 17.92 -11.43 9.82
N ILE A 278 17.99 -10.09 9.91
CA ILE A 278 17.38 -9.33 11.03
C ILE A 278 15.87 -9.59 11.12
N PHE A 279 15.18 -9.59 9.98
CA PHE A 279 13.74 -9.83 9.89
C PHE A 279 13.34 -11.29 10.12
N GLN A 280 14.30 -12.22 10.27
CA GLN A 280 14.08 -13.60 10.70
C GLN A 280 14.37 -13.83 12.20
N GLY A 281 14.83 -12.79 12.91
CA GLY A 281 15.18 -12.88 14.34
C GLY A 281 13.98 -12.86 15.30
N PRO A 282 14.22 -13.08 16.60
CA PRO A 282 13.17 -13.18 17.62
C PRO A 282 12.34 -11.90 17.77
N GLU A 283 12.95 -10.72 17.63
CA GLU A 283 12.21 -9.45 17.72
C GLU A 283 11.28 -9.24 16.52
N ALA A 284 11.67 -9.75 15.35
CA ALA A 284 10.81 -9.80 14.18
C ALA A 284 9.62 -10.75 14.40
N ASP A 285 9.84 -11.89 15.07
CA ASP A 285 8.77 -12.85 15.40
C ASP A 285 7.72 -12.24 16.34
N ARG A 286 8.14 -11.42 17.32
CA ARG A 286 7.24 -10.67 18.21
C ARG A 286 6.36 -9.71 17.42
N LEU A 287 6.94 -8.95 16.49
CA LEU A 287 6.18 -8.09 15.59
C LEU A 287 5.21 -8.89 14.70
N ARG A 288 5.64 -10.03 14.15
CA ARG A 288 4.78 -10.90 13.34
C ARG A 288 3.56 -11.37 14.12
N THR A 289 3.73 -11.70 15.41
CA THR A 289 2.61 -12.10 16.28
C THR A 289 1.62 -10.95 16.48
N LEU A 290 2.12 -9.74 16.76
CA LEU A 290 1.27 -8.55 16.89
C LEU A 290 0.54 -8.23 15.58
N PHE A 291 1.24 -8.33 14.45
CA PHE A 291 0.67 -8.09 13.12
C PHE A 291 -0.41 -9.10 12.77
N ALA A 292 -0.18 -10.38 13.04
CA ALA A 292 -1.13 -11.45 12.80
C ALA A 292 -2.45 -11.27 13.59
N GLY A 293 -2.39 -10.62 14.76
CA GLY A 293 -3.55 -10.30 15.58
C GLY A 293 -4.39 -9.10 15.11
N SER A 294 -3.91 -8.31 14.15
CA SER A 294 -4.61 -7.09 13.68
C SER A 294 -5.86 -7.38 12.85
N ARG A 295 -6.80 -6.42 12.80
CA ARG A 295 -7.98 -6.50 11.91
C ARG A 295 -7.60 -6.65 10.44
N TYR A 296 -6.55 -5.95 10.00
CA TYR A 296 -6.01 -6.08 8.65
C TYR A 296 -5.65 -7.54 8.33
N SER A 297 -4.84 -8.16 9.19
CA SER A 297 -4.37 -9.52 8.97
C SER A 297 -5.52 -10.52 9.02
N GLN A 298 -6.53 -10.30 9.86
CA GLN A 298 -7.74 -11.12 9.87
C GLN A 298 -8.54 -10.95 8.56
N SER A 299 -8.75 -9.71 8.10
CA SER A 299 -9.54 -9.40 6.91
C SER A 299 -8.95 -9.99 5.62
N PHE A 300 -7.62 -10.06 5.54
CA PHE A 300 -6.92 -10.56 4.36
C PHE A 300 -6.30 -11.96 4.57
N GLY A 301 -6.57 -12.62 5.69
CA GLY A 301 -6.10 -13.98 5.96
C GLY A 301 -4.59 -14.12 6.15
N TYR A 302 -3.92 -13.09 6.67
CA TYR A 302 -2.53 -13.14 7.16
C TYR A 302 -2.45 -13.47 8.66
N GLY A 303 -3.59 -13.45 9.37
CA GLY A 303 -3.69 -13.87 10.77
C GLY A 303 -3.98 -15.37 10.91
N PRO A 304 -3.81 -15.94 12.12
CA PRO A 304 -4.30 -17.28 12.40
C PRO A 304 -5.80 -17.33 12.11
N ARG A 305 -6.24 -18.34 11.36
CA ARG A 305 -7.66 -18.59 11.14
C ARG A 305 -8.30 -18.85 12.50
N THR A 306 -9.01 -17.87 13.06
CA THR A 306 -9.96 -18.14 14.13
C THR A 306 -10.96 -19.14 13.56
N ALA A 307 -11.00 -20.35 14.12
CA ALA A 307 -12.01 -21.33 13.77
C ALA A 307 -13.37 -20.64 13.82
N ALA A 308 -14.10 -20.65 12.70
CA ALA A 308 -15.40 -20.00 12.61
C ALA A 308 -16.24 -20.47 13.80
N ALA A 309 -16.74 -19.52 14.59
CA ALA A 309 -17.74 -19.84 15.59
C ALA A 309 -18.90 -20.51 14.85
N THR A 310 -19.15 -21.78 15.16
CA THR A 310 -20.32 -22.50 14.70
C THR A 310 -21.53 -21.59 14.93
N PRO A 311 -22.32 -21.26 13.88
CA PRO A 311 -23.52 -20.46 14.09
C PRO A 311 -24.38 -21.18 15.12
N PRO A 312 -24.98 -20.47 16.10
CA PRO A 312 -25.97 -21.10 16.95
C PRO A 312 -27.07 -21.63 16.04
N GLY A 313 -27.26 -22.96 16.08
CA GLY A 313 -28.30 -23.63 15.29
C GLY A 313 -29.66 -23.00 15.58
N HIS A 314 -30.32 -22.56 14.52
CA HIS A 314 -31.76 -22.36 14.49
C HIS A 314 -32.43 -23.66 14.04
#